data_AF-A0A538E0L5-F1
#
_entry.id   AF-A0A538E0L5-F1
#
_cell.length_a   1.000
_cell.length_b   1.000
_cell.length_c   1.000
_cell.angle_alpha   90.00
_cell.angle_beta   90.00
_cell.angle_gamma   90.00
#
_symmetry.space_group_name_H-M   'P 1'
#
loop_
_entity.id
_entity.type
_entity.pdbx_description
1 polymer ?
#
loop_
_entity_poly.entity_id
_entity_poly.type
_entity_poly.pdbx_seq_one_letter_code
_entity_poly.pdbx_strand_id
1 'polypeptide(L)' 'MSVQREGGCACGAVRYRLASDPLFTHCCHCLNCQRQTGSAFVINLLIEADRVELLAGDPRPIE' A
#
# COMPACT_ATOMS: atom_id res chain seq x y z
N MET A 1 -7.79 11.04 17.93
CA MET A 1 -8.72 10.05 17.36
C MET A 1 -8.01 9.40 16.19
N SER A 2 -7.50 8.18 16.33
CA SER A 2 -6.91 7.46 15.19
C SER A 2 -8.07 6.89 14.38
N VAL A 3 -8.19 7.31 13.12
CA VAL A 3 -9.16 6.75 12.19
C VAL A 3 -8.59 5.42 11.71
N GLN A 4 -9.29 4.32 11.98
CA GLN A 4 -8.93 3.02 11.40
C GLN A 4 -9.08 3.12 9.89
N ARG A 5 -7.98 2.88 9.16
CA ARG A 5 -7.94 2.91 7.70
C ARG A 5 -7.83 1.48 7.18
N GLU A 6 -8.78 1.10 6.34
CA GLU A 6 -8.79 -0.21 5.67
C GLU A 6 -8.58 -0.03 4.16
N GLY A 7 -7.99 -1.04 3.55
CA GLY A 7 -7.72 -1.07 2.12
C GLY A 7 -7.63 -2.50 1.61
N GLY A 8 -7.27 -2.64 0.34
CA GLY A 8 -7.08 -3.96 -0.24
C GLY A 8 -6.68 -3.91 -1.70
N CYS A 9 -6.30 -5.07 -2.23
CA CYS A 9 -5.98 -5.22 -3.64
C CYS A 9 -7.25 -5.05 -4.50
N ALA A 10 -7.07 -4.54 -5.71
CA ALA A 10 -8.15 -4.37 -6.69
C ALA A 10 -8.82 -5.70 -7.08
N CYS A 11 -8.13 -6.84 -6.97
CA CYS A 11 -8.72 -8.16 -7.21
C CYS A 11 -9.74 -8.58 -6.13
N GLY A 12 -9.77 -7.90 -4.98
CA GLY A 12 -10.67 -8.19 -3.87
C GLY A 12 -10.22 -9.34 -2.95
N ALA A 13 -9.25 -10.16 -3.35
CA ALA A 13 -8.78 -11.30 -2.56
C ALA A 13 -7.94 -10.91 -1.33
N VAL A 14 -7.32 -9.73 -1.35
CA VAL A 14 -6.47 -9.22 -0.26
C VAL A 14 -7.12 -8.00 0.40
N ARG A 15 -7.27 -8.04 1.72
CA ARG A 15 -7.78 -6.94 2.57
C ARG A 15 -6.84 -6.71 3.74
N TYR A 16 -6.60 -5.44 4.08
CA TYR A 16 -5.71 -5.07 5.15
C TYR A 16 -6.22 -3.85 5.92
N ARG A 17 -5.74 -3.69 7.16
CA ARG A 17 -5.96 -2.54 8.03
C ARG A 17 -4.63 -1.91 8.42
N LEU A 18 -4.60 -0.58 8.52
CA LEU A 18 -3.48 0.16 9.07
C LEU A 18 -3.70 0.40 10.56
N ALA A 19 -2.76 -0.04 11.39
CA ALA A 19 -2.80 0.11 12.85
C ALA A 19 -2.39 1.52 13.32
N SER A 20 -1.80 2.31 12.42
CA SER A 20 -1.38 3.69 12.66
C SER A 20 -1.47 4.52 11.39
N ASP A 21 -1.22 5.82 11.53
CA ASP A 21 -1.04 6.70 10.38
C ASP A 21 0.25 6.33 9.63
N PRO A 22 0.29 6.47 8.30
CA PRO A 22 1.51 6.27 7.53
C PRO A 22 2.57 7.31 7.87
N LEU A 23 3.83 6.93 7.67
CA LEU A 23 4.98 7.84 7.82
C LEU A 23 4.87 9.02 6.86
N PHE A 24 4.57 8.73 5.59
CA PHE A 24 4.28 9.75 4.59
C PHE A 24 3.59 9.15 3.36
N THR A 25 2.99 10.04 2.57
CA THR A 25 2.53 9.75 1.22
C THR A 25 3.33 10.61 0.25
N HIS A 26 3.78 10.05 -0.86
CA HIS A 26 4.56 10.79 -1.85
C HIS A 26 4.22 10.39 -3.28
N CYS A 27 4.57 11.28 -4.20
CA CYS A 27 4.50 11.07 -5.63
C CYS A 27 5.88 10.57 -6.12
N CYS A 28 5.95 9.33 -6.62
CA CYS A 28 7.19 8.77 -7.13
C CYS A 28 7.26 8.86 -8.65
N HIS A 29 8.35 9.43 -9.16
CA HIS A 29 8.61 9.65 -10.59
C HIS A 29 9.73 8.75 -11.14
N CYS A 30 10.17 7.72 -10.40
CA CYS A 30 11.22 6.84 -10.92
C CYS A 30 10.71 6.00 -12.10
N LEU A 31 11.62 5.61 -13.00
CA LEU A 31 11.27 4.83 -14.19
C LEU A 31 10.60 3.49 -13.85
N ASN A 32 10.95 2.88 -12.70
CA ASN A 32 10.33 1.65 -12.25
C ASN A 32 8.85 1.84 -11.91
N CYS A 33 8.50 2.91 -11.17
CA CYS A 33 7.13 3.22 -10.82
C CYS A 33 6.29 3.61 -12.05
N GLN A 34 6.89 4.34 -12.99
CA GLN A 34 6.25 4.67 -14.26
C GLN A 34 5.96 3.41 -15.09
N ARG A 35 6.93 2.49 -15.20
CA ARG A 35 6.75 1.20 -15.91
C ARG A 35 5.69 0.32 -15.28
N GLN A 36 5.64 0.24 -13.96
CA GLN A 36 4.67 -0.60 -13.24
C GLN A 36 3.22 -0.13 -13.43
N THR A 37 2.99 1.18 -13.50
CA THR A 37 1.65 1.77 -13.55
C THR A 37 1.22 2.27 -14.93
N GLY A 38 2.16 2.46 -15.86
CA GLY A 38 1.93 3.12 -17.14
C GLY A 38 1.66 4.63 -17.04
N SER A 39 1.75 5.21 -15.84
CA SER A 39 1.51 6.63 -15.57
C SER A 39 2.81 7.43 -15.52
N ALA A 40 2.71 8.76 -15.52
CA ALA A 40 3.84 9.67 -15.29
C ALA A 40 4.40 9.58 -13.85
N PHE A 41 3.59 9.07 -12.91
CA PHE A 41 3.94 8.85 -11.51
C PHE A 41 2.96 7.89 -10.82
N VAL A 42 3.32 7.45 -9.62
CA VAL A 42 2.44 6.72 -8.70
C VAL A 42 2.40 7.42 -7.34
N ILE A 43 1.25 7.33 -6.65
CA ILE A 43 1.12 7.74 -5.26
C ILE A 43 1.42 6.54 -4.37
N ASN A 44 2.52 6.64 -3.62
CA ASN A 44 2.94 5.61 -2.67
C ASN A 44 2.70 6.09 -1.24
N LEU A 45 2.26 5.17 -0.40
CA LEU A 45 2.16 5.34 1.05
C LEU A 45 3.24 4.47 1.70
N LEU A 46 4.03 5.06 2.59
CA LEU A 46 5.03 4.33 3.37
C LEU A 46 4.56 4.18 4.82
N ILE A 47 4.57 2.95 5.32
CA ILE A 47 4.21 2.57 6.68
C ILE A 47 5.07 1.37 7.09
N GLU A 48 5.34 1.23 8.38
CA GLU A 48 6.07 0.11 8.96
C GLU A 48 5.30 -1.21 8.77
N ALA A 49 6.03 -2.28 8.46
CA ALA A 49 5.42 -3.57 8.11
C ALA A 49 4.58 -4.17 9.25
N ASP A 50 4.98 -3.96 10.50
CA ASP A 50 4.27 -4.43 11.70
C ASP A 50 2.99 -3.64 11.99
N ARG A 51 2.73 -2.55 11.25
CA ARG A 51 1.49 -1.75 11.35
C ARG A 51 0.47 -2.10 10.27
N VAL A 52 0.74 -3.10 9.43
CA VAL A 52 -0.20 -3.61 8.43
C VAL A 52 -0.77 -4.94 8.92
N GLU A 53 -2.06 -4.94 9.25
CA GLU A 53 -2.79 -6.13 9.65
C GLU A 53 -3.49 -6.72 8.42
N LEU A 54 -3.21 -8.00 8.09
CA LEU A 54 -3.93 -8.72 7.04
C LEU A 54 -5.29 -9.20 7.57
N LEU A 55 -6.37 -8.77 6.90
CA LEU A 55 -7.74 -9.18 7.23
C LEU A 55 -8.21 -10.36 6.37
N ALA A 56 -7.70 -10.45 5.13
CA ALA A 56 -7.99 -11.54 4.21
C ALA A 56 -6.91 -11.65 3.13
N GLY A 57 -6.71 -12.87 2.62
CA GLY A 57 -5.78 -13.19 1.54
C GLY A 57 -4.35 -13.43 2.00
N ASP A 58 -3.53 -13.96 1.08
CA ASP A 58 -2.11 -14.20 1.27
C ASP A 58 -1.33 -13.56 0.11
N PRO A 59 -0.87 -12.30 0.26
CA PRO A 59 -0.14 -11.61 -0.80
C PRO A 59 1.22 -12.28 -1.02
N ARG A 60 1.58 -12.50 -2.29
CA ARG A 60 2.90 -13.04 -2.62
C ARG A 60 3.98 -11.99 -2.34
N PRO A 61 5.06 -12.35 -1.62
CA PRO A 61 6.23 -11.50 -1.48
C PRO A 61 6.83 -11.18 -2.86
N ILE A 62 7.29 -9.94 -3.03
CA ILE A 62 8.15 -9.56 -4.16
C ILE A 62 9.59 -9.70 -3.66
N GLU A 63 10.36 -10.61 -4.28
CA GLU A 63 11.80 -10.76 -4.05
C GLU A 63 12.62 -9.64 -4.70
#